data_AF-A0A1V4HEI8-F1
#
_entry.id   AF-A0A1V4HEI8-F1
#
_cell.length_a   1.000
_cell.length_b   1.000
_cell.length_c   1.000
_cell.angle_alpha   90.00
_cell.angle_beta   90.00
_cell.angle_gamma   90.00
#
_symmetry.space_group_name_H-M   'P 1'
#
loop_
_entity.id
_entity.type
_entity.pdbx_description
1 polymer ?
#
loop_
_entity_poly.entity_id
_entity_poly.type
_entity_poly.pdbx_seq_one_letter_code
_entity_poly.pdbx_strand_id
1 'polypeptide(L)'
;MGTRPVILLKERTDDFNNMPLEETLFWIERFSCHLASEIDFLKMYESEHVEEIRRLLNEDTIKRFKGVALSLKFPYENYLNHSDPNTKEILEQGLLVQSWSSLGSLLESTLQIFLAFYYRFYQRSEWYKWDKEAIAQIEKVLMGDFKSQLESIIEQNKIIGDTKGLTNDIKKSFLTKVKEILKHKIQLPKIERITLSDLIDFYFSENVIESNDYSKADLQIIRDYRNAIHAFQERRIGSWDEYNNYLKAVILLTIDMLSRLPSIPDAVPFPEWYVNDKTEITMQENRWFNYRLAVDIQQLKRS
;
A
#
# COMPACT_ATOMS: atom_id res chain seq x y z
N MET A 1 -21.34 4.28 -38.64
CA MET A 1 -20.62 5.40 -37.99
C MET A 1 -20.02 4.84 -36.71
N GLY A 2 -18.71 4.64 -36.65
CA GLY A 2 -18.06 4.12 -35.45
C GLY A 2 -18.18 5.14 -34.31
N THR A 3 -18.71 4.71 -33.18
CA THR A 3 -18.71 5.48 -31.93
C THR A 3 -17.27 5.76 -31.55
N ARG A 4 -16.86 7.02 -31.66
CA ARG A 4 -15.54 7.45 -31.20
C ARG A 4 -15.51 7.30 -29.67
N PRO A 5 -14.52 6.61 -29.08
CA PRO A 5 -14.43 6.53 -27.63
C PRO A 5 -14.21 7.94 -27.08
N VAL A 6 -15.20 8.43 -26.33
CA VAL A 6 -15.04 9.64 -25.53
C VAL A 6 -14.34 9.21 -24.25
N ILE A 7 -13.17 9.80 -23.99
CA ILE A 7 -12.40 9.59 -22.78
C ILE A 7 -12.59 10.80 -21.85
N LEU A 8 -12.69 10.54 -20.55
CA LEU A 8 -12.66 11.60 -19.54
C LEU A 8 -11.20 11.87 -19.19
N LEU A 9 -10.72 13.07 -19.50
CA LEU A 9 -9.43 13.57 -19.04
C LEU A 9 -9.61 14.22 -17.67
N LYS A 10 -8.72 13.85 -16.74
CA LYS A 10 -8.59 14.43 -15.41
C LYS A 10 -7.24 15.15 -15.35
N GLU A 11 -7.26 16.48 -15.32
CA GLU A 11 -6.05 17.32 -15.25
C GLU A 11 -5.96 18.01 -13.89
N ARG A 12 -4.80 17.96 -13.23
CA ARG A 12 -4.57 18.68 -11.97
C ARG A 12 -4.54 20.18 -12.17
N THR A 13 -5.14 20.90 -11.23
CA THR A 13 -5.04 22.36 -11.14
C THR A 13 -3.79 22.79 -10.38
N ASP A 14 -3.45 24.07 -10.50
CA ASP A 14 -2.39 24.69 -9.69
C ASP A 14 -2.71 24.65 -8.20
N ASP A 15 -4.00 24.69 -7.82
CA ASP A 15 -4.45 24.54 -6.43
C ASP A 15 -3.97 23.21 -5.84
N PHE A 16 -4.02 22.11 -6.62
CA PHE A 16 -3.51 20.82 -6.16
C PHE A 16 -1.99 20.77 -6.17
N ASN A 17 -1.38 21.15 -7.30
CA ASN A 17 0.08 21.04 -7.49
C ASN A 17 0.85 21.88 -6.46
N ASN A 18 0.36 23.09 -6.14
CA ASN A 18 1.01 24.03 -5.24
C ASN A 18 0.44 24.01 -3.81
N MET A 19 -0.43 23.04 -3.49
CA MET A 19 -1.03 22.92 -2.16
C MET A 19 0.06 22.86 -1.05
N PRO A 20 0.00 23.75 -0.05
CA PRO A 20 0.97 23.76 1.05
C PRO A 20 0.83 22.50 1.92
N LEU A 21 1.86 22.21 2.71
CA LEU A 21 1.92 20.97 3.50
C LEU A 21 0.82 20.91 4.56
N GLU A 22 0.52 22.03 5.23
CA GLU A 22 -0.56 22.15 6.21
C GLU A 22 -1.92 21.80 5.60
N GLU A 23 -2.21 22.31 4.40
CA GLU A 23 -3.45 22.02 3.69
C GLU A 23 -3.47 20.56 3.20
N THR A 24 -2.34 20.05 2.73
CA THR A 24 -2.23 18.64 2.31
C THR A 24 -2.47 17.68 3.48
N LEU A 25 -1.92 18.00 4.67
CA LEU A 25 -2.13 17.25 5.91
C LEU A 25 -3.59 17.31 6.37
N PHE A 26 -4.24 18.46 6.23
CA PHE A 26 -5.68 18.58 6.50
C PHE A 26 -6.49 17.66 5.58
N TRP A 27 -6.22 17.68 4.28
CA TRP A 27 -7.04 16.90 3.36
C TRP A 27 -6.76 15.40 3.37
N ILE A 28 -5.51 14.96 3.53
CA ILE A 28 -5.23 13.52 3.66
C ILE A 28 -5.98 12.94 4.87
N GLU A 29 -6.09 13.69 5.97
CA GLU A 29 -6.90 13.33 7.13
C GLU A 29 -8.37 13.15 6.73
N ARG A 30 -8.97 14.15 6.06
CA ARG A 30 -10.40 14.14 5.68
C ARG A 30 -10.72 13.00 4.72
N PHE A 31 -9.96 12.85 3.63
CA PHE A 31 -10.16 11.80 2.63
C PHE A 31 -9.99 10.40 3.24
N SER A 32 -8.96 10.20 4.06
CA SER A 32 -8.73 8.90 4.72
C SER A 32 -9.88 8.58 5.69
N CYS A 33 -10.23 9.52 6.55
CA CYS A 33 -11.33 9.33 7.49
C CYS A 33 -12.66 9.02 6.79
N HIS A 34 -12.94 9.69 5.66
CA HIS A 34 -14.12 9.42 4.86
C HIS A 34 -14.08 8.01 4.22
N LEU A 35 -12.96 7.62 3.59
CA LEU A 35 -12.77 6.26 3.06
C LEU A 35 -13.08 5.20 4.12
N ALA A 36 -12.53 5.35 5.31
CA ALA A 36 -12.77 4.40 6.40
C ALA A 36 -14.23 4.39 6.85
N SER A 37 -14.89 5.54 6.94
CA SER A 37 -16.33 5.61 7.28
C SER A 37 -17.22 4.99 6.20
N GLU A 38 -16.93 5.27 4.92
CA GLU A 38 -17.69 4.74 3.79
C GLU A 38 -17.54 3.22 3.70
N ILE A 39 -16.33 2.69 3.87
CA ILE A 39 -16.09 1.23 3.95
C ILE A 39 -16.76 0.61 5.17
N ASP A 40 -16.66 1.24 6.34
CA ASP A 40 -17.28 0.75 7.58
C ASP A 40 -18.81 0.67 7.47
N PHE A 41 -19.41 1.61 6.73
CA PHE A 41 -20.83 1.61 6.41
C PHE A 41 -21.18 0.55 5.36
N LEU A 42 -20.45 0.52 4.24
CA LEU A 42 -20.74 -0.35 3.10
C LEU A 42 -20.56 -1.83 3.42
N LYS A 43 -19.63 -2.19 4.32
CA LYS A 43 -19.40 -3.60 4.71
C LYS A 43 -20.66 -4.28 5.28
N MET A 44 -21.63 -3.50 5.77
CA MET A 44 -22.90 -4.00 6.31
C MET A 44 -23.79 -4.61 5.23
N TYR A 45 -23.55 -4.26 3.97
CA TYR A 45 -24.31 -4.71 2.80
C TYR A 45 -23.59 -5.79 1.98
N GLU A 46 -22.39 -6.20 2.39
CA GLU A 46 -21.70 -7.33 1.79
C GLU A 46 -22.43 -8.64 2.10
N SER A 47 -22.52 -9.52 1.10
CA SER A 47 -23.22 -10.80 1.19
C SER A 47 -22.30 -12.02 1.22
N GLU A 48 -21.05 -11.87 0.77
CA GLU A 48 -20.05 -12.95 0.72
C GLU A 48 -18.94 -12.70 1.74
N HIS A 49 -18.45 -13.76 2.39
CA HIS A 49 -17.34 -13.69 3.36
C HIS A 49 -17.55 -12.70 4.53
N VAL A 50 -18.80 -12.41 4.88
CA VAL A 50 -19.21 -11.38 5.85
C VAL A 50 -18.48 -11.48 7.18
N GLU A 51 -18.33 -12.68 7.73
CA GLU A 51 -17.66 -12.89 9.02
C GLU A 51 -16.18 -12.45 8.98
N GLU A 52 -15.49 -12.76 7.90
CA GLU A 52 -14.07 -12.40 7.75
C GLU A 52 -13.89 -10.91 7.45
N ILE A 53 -14.76 -10.34 6.60
CA ILE A 53 -14.78 -8.89 6.34
C ILE A 53 -15.03 -8.13 7.64
N ARG A 54 -16.01 -8.54 8.46
CA ARG A 54 -16.30 -7.92 9.76
C ARG A 54 -15.17 -8.09 10.77
N ARG A 55 -14.50 -9.25 10.76
CA ARG A 55 -13.33 -9.50 11.61
C ARG A 55 -12.18 -8.55 11.28
N LEU A 56 -11.88 -8.38 9.99
CA LEU A 56 -10.80 -7.52 9.50
C LEU A 56 -11.15 -6.03 9.67
N LEU A 57 -12.36 -5.65 9.30
CA LEU A 57 -12.88 -4.28 9.38
C LEU A 57 -13.67 -4.04 10.66
N ASN A 58 -13.16 -4.50 11.80
CA ASN A 58 -13.82 -4.25 13.09
C ASN A 58 -13.66 -2.78 13.53
N GLU A 59 -14.46 -2.38 14.53
CA GLU A 59 -14.48 -1.01 15.05
C GLU A 59 -13.07 -0.51 15.47
N ASP A 60 -12.29 -1.35 16.14
CA ASP A 60 -10.94 -0.98 16.57
C ASP A 60 -10.00 -0.75 15.38
N THR A 61 -10.16 -1.52 14.31
CA THR A 61 -9.35 -1.36 13.08
C THR A 61 -9.68 -0.06 12.39
N ILE A 62 -10.97 0.28 12.27
CA ILE A 62 -11.43 1.56 11.72
C ILE A 62 -10.96 2.73 12.58
N LYS A 63 -11.06 2.63 13.92
CA LYS A 63 -10.56 3.66 14.84
C LYS A 63 -9.06 3.86 14.74
N ARG A 64 -8.27 2.77 14.71
CA ARG A 64 -6.81 2.84 14.54
C ARG A 64 -6.43 3.51 13.23
N PHE A 65 -7.07 3.12 12.13
CA PHE A 65 -6.83 3.73 10.82
C PHE A 65 -7.08 5.25 10.84
N LYS A 66 -8.26 5.67 11.32
CA LYS A 66 -8.59 7.10 11.46
C LYS A 66 -7.61 7.82 12.38
N GLY A 67 -7.22 7.18 13.48
CA GLY A 67 -6.23 7.71 14.43
C GLY A 67 -4.87 7.98 13.78
N VAL A 68 -4.39 7.07 12.93
CA VAL A 68 -3.14 7.28 12.16
C VAL A 68 -3.27 8.50 11.26
N ALA A 69 -4.37 8.62 10.50
CA ALA A 69 -4.61 9.76 9.63
C ALA A 69 -4.65 11.10 10.40
N LEU A 70 -5.39 11.14 11.52
CA LEU A 70 -5.48 12.30 12.41
C LEU A 70 -4.12 12.74 12.99
N SER A 71 -3.24 11.77 13.24
CA SER A 71 -1.93 12.05 13.83
C SER A 71 -0.86 12.55 12.87
N LEU A 72 -1.09 12.50 11.55
CA LEU A 72 -0.07 12.83 10.54
C LEU A 72 0.45 14.25 10.63
N LYS A 73 -0.36 15.19 11.13
CA LYS A 73 0.01 16.61 11.24
C LYS A 73 0.94 16.93 12.40
N PHE A 74 0.88 16.14 13.48
CA PHE A 74 1.56 16.48 14.72
C PHE A 74 3.08 16.64 14.60
N PRO A 75 3.82 15.80 13.85
CA PRO A 75 5.26 16.00 13.71
C PRO A 75 5.61 17.33 13.04
N TYR A 76 4.84 17.73 12.03
CA TYR A 76 5.09 18.98 11.32
C TYR A 76 4.64 20.21 12.13
N GLU A 77 3.50 20.14 12.83
CA GLU A 77 3.10 21.18 13.80
C GLU A 77 4.18 21.38 14.88
N ASN A 78 4.74 20.27 15.40
CA ASN A 78 5.85 20.32 16.35
C ASN A 78 7.09 20.97 15.73
N TYR A 79 7.44 20.64 14.49
CA TYR A 79 8.55 21.27 13.77
C TYR A 79 8.39 22.79 13.64
N LEU A 80 7.18 23.27 13.33
CA LEU A 80 6.89 24.70 13.19
C LEU A 80 6.99 25.46 14.53
N ASN A 81 6.63 24.81 15.63
CA ASN A 81 6.62 25.42 16.96
C ASN A 81 8.00 25.59 17.62
N HIS A 82 9.08 25.08 17.01
CA HIS A 82 10.44 25.27 17.52
C HIS A 82 11.13 26.49 16.91
N SER A 83 11.59 27.39 17.77
CA SER A 83 12.23 28.66 17.36
C SER A 83 13.76 28.64 17.32
N ASP A 84 14.41 27.70 18.03
CA ASP A 84 15.88 27.60 18.04
C ASP A 84 16.41 26.88 16.79
N PRO A 85 17.20 27.52 15.92
CA PRO A 85 17.61 26.95 14.64
C PRO A 85 18.45 25.66 14.76
N ASN A 86 19.38 25.61 15.73
CA ASN A 86 20.27 24.46 15.91
C ASN A 86 19.50 23.22 16.38
N THR A 87 18.59 23.40 17.33
CA THR A 87 17.71 22.33 17.80
C THR A 87 16.73 21.91 16.71
N LYS A 88 16.23 22.87 15.92
CA LYS A 88 15.27 22.62 14.84
C LYS A 88 15.84 21.71 13.75
N GLU A 89 17.09 21.91 13.35
CA GLU A 89 17.77 21.05 12.34
C GLU A 89 17.88 19.59 12.82
N ILE A 90 18.27 19.38 14.08
CA ILE A 90 18.38 18.03 14.66
C ILE A 90 16.98 17.38 14.81
N LEU A 91 16.01 18.15 15.30
CA LEU A 91 14.63 17.69 15.49
C LEU A 91 13.96 17.36 14.16
N GLU A 92 14.22 18.13 13.11
CA GLU A 92 13.68 17.91 11.77
C GLU A 92 13.90 16.47 11.32
N GLN A 93 15.10 15.93 11.55
CA GLN A 93 15.40 14.56 11.16
C GLN A 93 14.52 13.54 11.88
N GLY A 94 14.37 13.69 13.20
CA GLY A 94 13.51 12.82 13.99
C GLY A 94 12.02 12.95 13.63
N LEU A 95 11.56 14.17 13.36
CA LEU A 95 10.16 14.46 13.02
C LEU A 95 9.81 13.99 11.61
N LEU A 96 10.73 14.08 10.65
CA LEU A 96 10.58 13.48 9.32
C LEU A 96 10.49 11.96 9.42
N VAL A 97 11.35 11.30 10.22
CA VAL A 97 11.25 9.84 10.44
C VAL A 97 9.88 9.46 11.01
N GLN A 98 9.35 10.21 11.98
CA GLN A 98 8.00 9.99 12.51
C GLN A 98 6.92 10.18 11.44
N SER A 99 7.06 11.22 10.61
CA SER A 99 6.14 11.53 9.51
C SER A 99 6.12 10.40 8.47
N TRP A 100 7.28 9.95 8.01
CA TRP A 100 7.41 8.85 7.06
C TRP A 100 6.91 7.51 7.61
N SER A 101 7.20 7.23 8.89
CA SER A 101 6.67 6.04 9.55
C SER A 101 5.13 6.05 9.58
N SER A 102 4.55 7.20 9.89
CA SER A 102 3.09 7.37 9.97
C SER A 102 2.43 7.33 8.60
N LEU A 103 3.01 8.00 7.60
CA LEU A 103 2.51 7.96 6.22
C LEU A 103 2.60 6.56 5.61
N GLY A 104 3.71 5.85 5.81
CA GLY A 104 3.84 4.46 5.37
C GLY A 104 2.84 3.52 6.06
N SER A 105 2.54 3.77 7.34
CA SER A 105 1.50 3.02 8.07
C SER A 105 0.09 3.36 7.56
N LEU A 106 -0.18 4.62 7.23
CA LEU A 106 -1.44 5.02 6.61
C LEU A 106 -1.60 4.36 5.23
N LEU A 107 -0.58 4.40 4.38
CA LEU A 107 -0.60 3.78 3.06
C LEU A 107 -0.83 2.26 3.15
N GLU A 108 -0.09 1.56 4.03
CA GLU A 108 -0.24 0.11 4.25
C GLU A 108 -1.67 -0.22 4.69
N SER A 109 -2.18 0.49 5.69
CA SER A 109 -3.53 0.24 6.20
C SER A 109 -4.65 0.68 5.24
N THR A 110 -4.40 1.67 4.39
CA THR A 110 -5.32 2.09 3.30
C THR A 110 -5.49 0.95 2.30
N LEU A 111 -4.37 0.39 1.84
CA LEU A 111 -4.34 -0.77 0.94
C LEU A 111 -4.96 -2.02 1.60
N GLN A 112 -4.74 -2.25 2.90
CA GLN A 112 -5.32 -3.39 3.61
C GLN A 112 -6.83 -3.27 3.80
N ILE A 113 -7.35 -2.10 4.21
CA ILE A 113 -8.78 -1.90 4.45
C ILE A 113 -9.56 -2.02 3.13
N PHE A 114 -9.04 -1.43 2.05
CA PHE A 114 -9.65 -1.56 0.72
C PHE A 114 -9.65 -3.02 0.24
N LEU A 115 -8.54 -3.75 0.46
CA LEU A 115 -8.45 -5.17 0.09
C LEU A 115 -9.37 -6.05 0.94
N ALA A 116 -9.52 -5.73 2.23
CA ALA A 116 -10.41 -6.43 3.15
C ALA A 116 -11.87 -6.21 2.79
N PHE A 117 -12.25 -5.01 2.33
CA PHE A 117 -13.59 -4.79 1.77
C PHE A 117 -13.82 -5.66 0.53
N TYR A 118 -12.82 -5.74 -0.36
CA TYR A 118 -12.83 -6.58 -1.56
C TYR A 118 -12.37 -8.03 -1.35
N TYR A 119 -12.55 -8.58 -0.14
CA TYR A 119 -12.03 -9.89 0.25
C TYR A 119 -12.40 -11.03 -0.71
N ARG A 120 -13.63 -11.01 -1.26
CA ARG A 120 -14.10 -12.03 -2.22
C ARG A 120 -13.21 -12.11 -3.47
N PHE A 121 -12.74 -10.97 -3.98
CA PHE A 121 -11.87 -10.94 -5.15
C PHE A 121 -10.45 -11.34 -4.76
N TYR A 122 -9.99 -10.91 -3.59
CA TYR A 122 -8.71 -11.35 -3.05
C TYR A 122 -8.63 -12.88 -2.91
N GLN A 123 -9.66 -13.54 -2.38
CA GLN A 123 -9.71 -15.00 -2.24
C GLN A 123 -9.67 -15.74 -3.59
N ARG A 124 -10.23 -15.14 -4.63
CA ARG A 124 -10.24 -15.66 -6.00
C ARG A 124 -8.96 -15.34 -6.76
N SER A 125 -8.07 -14.51 -6.20
CA SER A 125 -6.79 -14.18 -6.81
C SER A 125 -5.79 -15.33 -6.68
N GLU A 126 -4.94 -15.46 -7.69
CA GLU A 126 -3.80 -16.39 -7.70
C GLU A 126 -2.46 -15.64 -7.52
N TRP A 127 -2.49 -14.32 -7.31
CA TRP A 127 -1.33 -13.42 -7.25
C TRP A 127 -0.13 -13.97 -6.45
N TYR A 128 -0.38 -14.52 -5.26
CA TYR A 128 0.69 -15.00 -4.37
C TYR A 128 0.97 -16.51 -4.51
N LYS A 129 0.10 -17.25 -5.20
CA LYS A 129 0.14 -18.71 -5.24
C LYS A 129 1.02 -19.17 -6.37
N TRP A 130 1.83 -20.19 -6.09
CA TRP A 130 2.54 -20.94 -7.13
C TRP A 130 1.78 -22.21 -7.46
N ASP A 131 1.91 -22.64 -8.71
CA ASP A 131 1.37 -23.90 -9.19
C ASP A 131 1.86 -25.08 -8.33
N LYS A 132 0.95 -25.99 -7.98
CA LYS A 132 1.26 -27.07 -7.02
C LYS A 132 2.22 -28.08 -7.61
N GLU A 133 2.09 -28.37 -8.89
CA GLU A 133 2.98 -29.24 -9.64
C GLU A 133 4.38 -28.61 -9.74
N ALA A 134 4.47 -27.30 -9.99
CA ALA A 134 5.73 -26.57 -9.95
C ALA A 134 6.40 -26.66 -8.57
N ILE A 135 5.65 -26.46 -7.48
CA ILE A 135 6.16 -26.62 -6.12
C ILE A 135 6.68 -28.05 -5.91
N ALA A 136 5.92 -29.08 -6.31
CA ALA A 136 6.32 -30.48 -6.15
C ALA A 136 7.60 -30.81 -6.94
N GLN A 137 7.75 -30.26 -8.15
CA GLN A 137 8.96 -30.41 -8.96
C GLN A 137 10.18 -29.77 -8.27
N ILE A 138 10.02 -28.55 -7.76
CA ILE A 138 11.08 -27.83 -7.03
C ILE A 138 11.46 -28.61 -5.75
N GLU A 139 10.49 -29.06 -4.97
CA GLU A 139 10.74 -29.86 -3.76
C GLU A 139 11.51 -31.15 -4.07
N LYS A 140 11.15 -31.85 -5.15
CA LYS A 140 11.84 -33.07 -5.58
C LYS A 140 13.32 -32.80 -5.88
N VAL A 141 13.63 -31.74 -6.62
CA VAL A 141 15.01 -31.36 -6.95
C VAL A 141 15.78 -30.96 -5.69
N LEU A 142 15.17 -30.15 -4.83
CA LEU A 142 15.79 -29.69 -3.58
C LEU A 142 16.09 -30.82 -2.60
N MET A 143 15.21 -31.82 -2.51
CA MET A 143 15.37 -32.95 -1.59
C MET A 143 16.16 -34.12 -2.17
N GLY A 144 16.33 -34.16 -3.50
CA GLY A 144 17.17 -35.12 -4.21
C GLY A 144 18.57 -34.58 -4.46
N ASP A 145 18.90 -34.42 -5.75
CA ASP A 145 20.26 -34.15 -6.24
C ASP A 145 20.92 -32.94 -5.58
N PHE A 146 20.18 -31.84 -5.38
CA PHE A 146 20.74 -30.63 -4.77
C PHE A 146 21.18 -30.88 -3.32
N LYS A 147 20.36 -31.58 -2.52
CA LYS A 147 20.73 -31.95 -1.15
C LYS A 147 21.96 -32.85 -1.13
N SER A 148 22.05 -33.81 -2.06
CA SER A 148 23.22 -34.70 -2.18
C SER A 148 24.49 -33.93 -2.54
N GLN A 149 24.39 -32.90 -3.39
CA GLN A 149 25.52 -32.01 -3.68
C GLN A 149 25.98 -31.24 -2.44
N LEU A 150 25.05 -30.68 -1.66
CA LEU A 150 25.39 -30.01 -0.39
C LEU A 150 26.08 -30.96 0.60
N GLU A 151 25.66 -32.23 0.65
CA GLU A 151 26.28 -33.26 1.47
C GLU A 151 27.70 -33.60 1.03
N SER A 152 27.95 -33.64 -0.28
CA SER A 152 29.30 -33.84 -0.82
C SER A 152 30.26 -32.71 -0.44
N ILE A 153 29.80 -31.45 -0.51
CA ILE A 153 30.59 -30.27 -0.10
C ILE A 153 30.95 -30.35 1.39
N ILE A 154 29.99 -30.74 2.25
CA ILE A 154 30.23 -30.89 3.69
C ILE A 154 31.30 -31.95 3.95
N GLU A 155 31.28 -33.07 3.22
CA GLU A 155 32.28 -34.12 3.40
C GLU A 155 33.67 -33.67 2.93
N GLN A 156 33.76 -32.99 1.79
CA GLN A 156 35.01 -32.39 1.32
C GLN A 156 35.60 -31.39 2.32
N ASN A 157 34.75 -30.56 2.95
CA ASN A 157 35.18 -29.60 3.97
C ASN A 157 35.77 -30.26 5.22
N LYS A 158 35.33 -31.48 5.58
CA LYS A 158 35.93 -32.25 6.70
C LYS A 158 37.32 -32.77 6.35
N ILE A 159 37.52 -33.20 5.10
CA ILE A 159 38.80 -33.75 4.63
C ILE A 159 39.88 -32.67 4.60
N ILE A 160 39.53 -31.45 4.20
CA ILE A 160 40.48 -30.34 4.03
C ILE A 160 40.88 -29.70 5.38
N GLY A 161 40.20 -30.03 6.48
CA GLY A 161 40.63 -29.76 7.87
C GLY A 161 40.59 -28.29 8.34
N ASP A 162 40.66 -27.32 7.42
CA ASP A 162 40.77 -25.88 7.74
C ASP A 162 39.75 -24.98 6.98
N THR A 163 38.80 -25.59 6.27
CA THR A 163 37.78 -24.86 5.50
C THR A 163 36.64 -24.37 6.39
N LYS A 164 36.64 -23.06 6.73
CA LYS A 164 35.41 -22.35 7.12
C LYS A 164 34.42 -22.40 5.96
N GLY A 165 33.25 -23.00 6.15
CA GLY A 165 32.31 -23.19 5.04
C GLY A 165 30.99 -23.83 5.45
N LEU A 166 30.32 -24.45 4.48
CA LEU A 166 29.04 -25.12 4.67
C LEU A 166 29.16 -26.25 5.71
N THR A 167 28.36 -26.17 6.76
CA THR A 167 28.22 -27.21 7.80
C THR A 167 26.87 -27.91 7.69
N ASN A 168 26.71 -29.03 8.40
CA ASN A 168 25.41 -29.72 8.49
C ASN A 168 24.31 -28.83 9.06
N ASP A 169 24.62 -27.97 10.04
CA ASP A 169 23.65 -27.05 10.63
C ASP A 169 23.22 -25.96 9.65
N ILE A 170 24.16 -25.40 8.89
CA ILE A 170 23.86 -24.42 7.84
C ILE A 170 23.01 -25.06 6.74
N LYS A 171 23.36 -26.26 6.27
CA LYS A 171 22.55 -27.03 5.30
C LYS A 171 21.13 -27.25 5.82
N LYS A 172 20.99 -27.72 7.06
CA LYS A 172 19.68 -27.99 7.66
C LYS A 172 18.85 -26.71 7.77
N SER A 173 19.44 -25.62 8.25
CA SER A 173 18.80 -24.29 8.33
C SER A 173 18.33 -23.80 6.96
N PHE A 174 19.20 -23.90 5.94
CA PHE A 174 18.86 -23.53 4.57
C PHE A 174 17.67 -24.34 4.02
N LEU A 175 17.75 -25.68 4.08
CA LEU A 175 16.69 -26.55 3.56
C LEU A 175 15.35 -26.33 4.28
N THR A 176 15.38 -26.08 5.59
CA THR A 176 14.18 -25.71 6.35
C THR A 176 13.58 -24.41 5.84
N LYS A 177 14.38 -23.34 5.69
CA LYS A 177 13.89 -22.04 5.20
C LYS A 177 13.29 -22.14 3.79
N VAL A 178 13.93 -22.89 2.89
CA VAL A 178 13.40 -23.06 1.53
C VAL A 178 12.09 -23.83 1.54
N LYS A 179 11.97 -24.91 2.33
CA LYS A 179 10.70 -25.62 2.51
C LYS A 179 9.59 -24.73 3.05
N GLU A 180 9.91 -23.88 4.03
CA GLU A 180 8.94 -22.94 4.58
C GLU A 180 8.44 -21.96 3.51
N ILE A 181 9.35 -21.40 2.70
CA ILE A 181 8.98 -20.54 1.57
C ILE A 181 8.01 -21.27 0.63
N LEU A 182 8.34 -22.48 0.19
CA LEU A 182 7.49 -23.26 -0.72
C LEU A 182 6.11 -23.55 -0.12
N LYS A 183 6.07 -23.93 1.17
CA LYS A 183 4.81 -24.15 1.90
C LYS A 183 3.94 -22.90 1.93
N HIS A 184 4.55 -21.73 2.11
CA HIS A 184 3.83 -20.46 2.15
C HIS A 184 3.33 -20.00 0.78
N LYS A 185 3.92 -20.47 -0.32
CA LYS A 185 3.48 -20.15 -1.69
C LYS A 185 2.28 -20.95 -2.18
N ILE A 186 1.72 -21.84 -1.37
CA ILE A 186 0.50 -22.60 -1.72
C ILE A 186 -0.77 -21.82 -1.38
N GLN A 187 -0.69 -20.89 -0.43
CA GLN A 187 -1.85 -20.21 0.15
C GLN A 187 -1.70 -18.71 0.03
N LEU A 188 -2.83 -18.01 -0.09
CA LEU A 188 -2.82 -16.56 0.03
C LEU A 188 -2.36 -16.15 1.43
N PRO A 189 -1.53 -15.11 1.55
CA PRO A 189 -1.18 -14.56 2.84
C PRO A 189 -2.43 -13.96 3.48
N LYS A 190 -2.45 -13.94 4.82
CA LYS A 190 -3.50 -13.20 5.55
C LYS A 190 -3.31 -11.71 5.30
N ILE A 191 -4.39 -10.98 5.01
CA ILE A 191 -4.34 -9.54 4.65
C ILE A 191 -3.57 -8.73 5.70
N GLU A 192 -3.83 -9.00 6.99
CA GLU A 192 -3.17 -8.33 8.12
C GLU A 192 -1.67 -8.63 8.27
N ARG A 193 -1.12 -9.54 7.44
CA ARG A 193 0.30 -9.92 7.43
C ARG A 193 1.01 -9.57 6.13
N ILE A 194 0.30 -9.02 5.15
CA ILE A 194 0.92 -8.61 3.88
C ILE A 194 1.72 -7.33 4.14
N THR A 195 2.98 -7.33 3.71
CA THR A 195 3.86 -6.16 3.86
C THR A 195 3.42 -5.04 2.91
N LEU A 196 3.75 -3.77 3.21
CA LEU A 196 3.52 -2.67 2.29
C LEU A 196 4.10 -2.92 0.88
N SER A 197 5.29 -3.53 0.78
CA SER A 197 5.87 -3.86 -0.52
C SER A 197 5.00 -4.83 -1.31
N ASP A 198 4.57 -5.91 -0.65
CA ASP A 198 3.74 -6.95 -1.23
C ASP A 198 2.34 -6.41 -1.60
N LEU A 199 1.77 -5.51 -0.79
CA LEU A 199 0.52 -4.82 -1.12
C LEU A 199 0.67 -3.96 -2.37
N ILE A 200 1.70 -3.11 -2.44
CA ILE A 200 1.96 -2.30 -3.64
C ILE A 200 2.13 -3.21 -4.86
N ASP A 201 2.87 -4.31 -4.72
CA ASP A 201 3.07 -5.27 -5.81
C ASP A 201 1.74 -5.91 -6.26
N PHE A 202 0.89 -6.35 -5.32
CA PHE A 202 -0.45 -6.89 -5.60
C PHE A 202 -1.29 -5.91 -6.41
N TYR A 203 -1.46 -4.69 -5.91
CA TYR A 203 -2.39 -3.73 -6.50
C TYR A 203 -2.03 -3.33 -7.94
N PHE A 204 -0.73 -3.21 -8.24
CA PHE A 204 -0.26 -2.91 -9.60
C PHE A 204 -0.20 -4.15 -10.50
N SER A 205 0.20 -5.32 -9.99
CA SER A 205 0.29 -6.53 -10.83
C SER A 205 -1.08 -7.09 -11.23
N GLU A 206 -2.08 -6.96 -10.35
CA GLU A 206 -3.46 -7.34 -10.62
C GLU A 206 -4.24 -6.21 -11.32
N ASN A 207 -3.60 -5.09 -11.67
CA ASN A 207 -4.21 -3.90 -12.26
C ASN A 207 -5.46 -3.40 -11.50
N VAL A 208 -5.44 -3.52 -10.17
CA VAL A 208 -6.53 -3.02 -9.30
C VAL A 208 -6.50 -1.49 -9.24
N ILE A 209 -5.29 -0.93 -9.24
CA ILE A 209 -5.04 0.50 -9.42
C ILE A 209 -4.14 0.70 -10.63
N GLU A 210 -4.58 1.56 -11.54
CA GLU A 210 -3.78 2.05 -12.64
C GLU A 210 -4.05 3.55 -12.74
N SER A 211 -3.03 4.35 -12.51
CA SER A 211 -3.16 5.80 -12.41
C SER A 211 -1.98 6.47 -13.11
N ASN A 212 -2.29 7.50 -13.90
CA ASN A 212 -1.27 8.41 -14.41
C ASN A 212 -0.84 9.43 -13.35
N ASP A 213 -1.55 9.46 -12.21
CA ASP A 213 -1.36 10.45 -11.16
C ASP A 213 -0.39 10.01 -10.05
N TYR A 214 -0.20 8.71 -9.86
CA TYR A 214 0.78 8.18 -8.92
C TYR A 214 1.29 6.86 -9.46
N SER A 215 2.56 6.57 -9.22
CA SER A 215 3.22 5.38 -9.75
C SER A 215 3.54 4.38 -8.64
N LYS A 216 3.79 3.14 -9.06
CA LYS A 216 4.38 2.12 -8.19
C LYS A 216 5.67 2.61 -7.52
N ALA A 217 6.50 3.36 -8.25
CA ALA A 217 7.75 3.90 -7.74
C ALA A 217 7.51 4.91 -6.60
N ASP A 218 6.49 5.76 -6.73
CA ASP A 218 6.16 6.75 -5.70
C ASP A 218 5.78 6.08 -4.38
N LEU A 219 4.93 5.04 -4.45
CA LEU A 219 4.53 4.29 -3.26
C LEU A 219 5.69 3.50 -2.64
N GLN A 220 6.63 3.01 -3.47
CA GLN A 220 7.83 2.33 -2.99
C GLN A 220 8.79 3.32 -2.28
N ILE A 221 8.83 4.58 -2.68
CA ILE A 221 9.62 5.60 -1.97
C ILE A 221 9.05 5.85 -0.56
N ILE A 222 7.72 5.90 -0.41
CA ILE A 222 7.07 5.99 0.90
C ILE A 222 7.47 4.80 1.78
N ARG A 223 7.48 3.57 1.22
CA ARG A 223 7.96 2.37 1.93
C ARG A 223 9.41 2.53 2.37
N ASP A 224 10.28 3.02 1.50
CA ASP A 224 11.71 3.17 1.77
C ASP A 224 12.01 4.23 2.82
N TYR A 225 11.25 5.33 2.83
CA TYR A 225 11.37 6.34 3.87
C TYR A 225 10.73 5.89 5.20
N ARG A 226 9.62 5.15 5.21
CA ARG A 226 9.07 4.51 6.43
C ARG A 226 10.14 3.64 7.12
N ASN A 227 10.90 2.93 6.29
CA ASN A 227 11.99 2.07 6.70
C ASN A 227 13.13 2.86 7.41
N ALA A 228 13.26 4.19 7.21
CA ALA A 228 14.23 5.02 7.93
C ALA A 228 14.01 5.09 9.46
N ILE A 229 12.90 4.55 9.98
CA ILE A 229 12.71 4.32 11.43
C ILE A 229 13.87 3.54 12.07
N HIS A 230 14.59 2.74 11.30
CA HIS A 230 15.82 2.07 11.72
C HIS A 230 17.02 3.03 11.67
N ALA A 231 17.05 4.00 12.59
CA ALA A 231 18.00 5.12 12.64
C ALA A 231 19.49 4.75 12.67
N PHE A 232 19.84 3.49 12.93
CA PHE A 232 21.24 3.02 12.90
C PHE A 232 21.77 2.80 11.48
N GLN A 233 20.90 2.59 10.50
CA GLN A 233 21.30 2.39 9.12
C GLN A 233 21.38 3.73 8.40
N GLU A 234 22.44 3.95 7.63
CA GLU A 234 22.55 5.10 6.75
C GLU A 234 21.43 5.04 5.72
N ARG A 235 20.44 5.93 5.87
CA ARG A 235 19.23 5.98 5.05
C ARG A 235 18.93 7.43 4.73
N ARG A 236 18.58 7.70 3.47
CA ARG A 236 18.06 8.99 3.07
C ARG A 236 16.69 9.17 3.71
N ILE A 237 16.51 10.30 4.37
CA ILE A 237 15.20 10.77 4.80
C ILE A 237 14.95 12.05 3.99
N GLY A 238 13.86 12.09 3.23
CA GLY A 238 13.57 13.21 2.32
C GLY A 238 13.28 14.52 3.06
N SER A 239 13.02 15.59 2.33
CA SER A 239 12.59 16.89 2.88
C SER A 239 11.08 16.96 3.18
N TRP A 240 10.63 18.04 3.83
CA TRP A 240 9.20 18.35 3.97
C TRP A 240 8.49 18.56 2.62
N ASP A 241 9.18 19.10 1.61
CA ASP A 241 8.63 19.24 0.26
C ASP A 241 8.44 17.88 -0.41
N GLU A 242 9.42 16.98 -0.27
CA GLU A 242 9.26 15.59 -0.70
C GLU A 242 8.09 14.93 0.04
N TYR A 243 8.01 15.10 1.37
CA TYR A 243 6.90 14.60 2.17
C TYR A 243 5.54 15.09 1.67
N ASN A 244 5.42 16.38 1.38
CA ASN A 244 4.21 16.98 0.82
C ASN A 244 3.82 16.33 -0.52
N ASN A 245 4.77 16.11 -1.41
CA ASN A 245 4.51 15.48 -2.71
C ASN A 245 3.99 14.04 -2.56
N TYR A 246 4.55 13.27 -1.64
CA TYR A 246 4.10 11.89 -1.42
C TYR A 246 2.79 11.80 -0.63
N LEU A 247 2.48 12.77 0.23
CA LEU A 247 1.13 12.90 0.81
C LEU A 247 0.07 13.09 -0.28
N LYS A 248 0.35 13.96 -1.27
CA LYS A 248 -0.54 14.17 -2.42
C LYS A 248 -0.74 12.88 -3.23
N ALA A 249 0.31 12.07 -3.41
CA ALA A 249 0.19 10.75 -4.05
C ALA A 249 -0.76 9.81 -3.29
N VAL A 250 -0.70 9.81 -1.95
CA VAL A 250 -1.64 9.03 -1.12
C VAL A 250 -3.07 9.59 -1.17
N ILE A 251 -3.25 10.92 -1.22
CA ILE A 251 -4.58 11.52 -1.45
C ILE A 251 -5.17 11.03 -2.78
N LEU A 252 -4.38 11.05 -3.85
CA LEU A 252 -4.82 10.61 -5.19
C LEU A 252 -5.20 9.13 -5.20
N LEU A 253 -4.42 8.28 -4.52
CA LEU A 253 -4.73 6.87 -4.32
C LEU A 253 -6.06 6.70 -3.56
N THR A 254 -6.25 7.44 -2.47
CA THR A 254 -7.48 7.38 -1.67
C THR A 254 -8.71 7.83 -2.47
N ILE A 255 -8.58 8.86 -3.32
CA ILE A 255 -9.63 9.29 -4.24
C ILE A 255 -9.97 8.17 -5.25
N ASP A 256 -8.95 7.53 -5.84
CA ASP A 256 -9.17 6.42 -6.77
C ASP A 256 -9.91 5.26 -6.08
N MET A 257 -9.51 4.90 -4.85
CA MET A 257 -10.18 3.89 -4.05
C MET A 257 -11.63 4.27 -3.72
N LEU A 258 -11.89 5.51 -3.29
CA LEU A 258 -13.25 5.99 -3.05
C LEU A 258 -14.14 5.87 -4.28
N SER A 259 -13.60 6.20 -5.47
CA SER A 259 -14.33 6.09 -6.74
C SER A 259 -14.68 4.64 -7.12
N ARG A 260 -13.98 3.68 -6.54
CA ARG A 260 -14.17 2.25 -6.77
C ARG A 260 -15.11 1.60 -5.77
N LEU A 261 -15.51 2.27 -4.69
CA LEU A 261 -16.48 1.71 -3.76
C LEU A 261 -17.85 1.57 -4.43
N PRO A 262 -18.64 0.53 -4.10
CA PRO A 262 -19.98 0.38 -4.65
C PRO A 262 -20.88 1.50 -4.16
N SER A 263 -21.86 1.87 -4.98
CA SER A 263 -22.92 2.78 -4.56
C SER A 263 -23.70 2.19 -3.38
N ILE A 264 -24.07 3.06 -2.45
CA ILE A 264 -25.00 2.69 -1.36
C ILE A 264 -26.33 2.24 -1.99
N PRO A 265 -26.94 1.13 -1.53
CA PRO A 265 -28.20 0.65 -2.09
C PRO A 265 -29.33 1.69 -1.99
N ASP A 266 -30.15 1.84 -3.04
CA ASP A 266 -31.20 2.86 -3.13
C ASP A 266 -32.21 2.84 -1.96
N ALA A 267 -32.43 1.68 -1.34
CA ALA A 267 -33.36 1.51 -0.22
C ALA A 267 -32.79 2.00 1.13
N VAL A 268 -31.52 2.37 1.18
CA VAL A 268 -30.82 2.75 2.40
C VAL A 268 -30.75 4.28 2.50
N PRO A 269 -31.27 4.90 3.57
CA PRO A 269 -31.13 6.34 3.76
C PRO A 269 -29.66 6.70 3.99
N PHE A 270 -29.20 7.78 3.34
CA PHE A 270 -27.85 8.28 3.57
C PHE A 270 -27.71 8.82 5.00
N PRO A 271 -26.70 8.36 5.76
CA PRO A 271 -26.37 8.98 7.03
C PRO A 271 -25.98 10.46 6.84
N GLU A 272 -26.28 11.30 7.83
CA GLU A 272 -25.96 12.74 7.77
C GLU A 272 -24.46 13.00 7.55
N TRP A 273 -23.60 12.26 8.29
CA TRP A 273 -22.15 12.35 8.12
C TRP A 273 -21.71 12.02 6.69
N TYR A 274 -22.39 11.07 6.02
CA TYR A 274 -22.06 10.68 4.67
C TYR A 274 -22.31 11.83 3.70
N VAL A 275 -23.49 12.43 3.77
CA VAL A 275 -23.88 13.55 2.89
C VAL A 275 -22.94 14.73 3.09
N ASN A 276 -22.65 15.10 4.34
CA ASN A 276 -21.78 16.22 4.66
C ASN A 276 -20.35 15.99 4.15
N ASP A 277 -19.74 14.87 4.53
CA ASP A 277 -18.36 14.56 4.17
C ASP A 277 -18.22 14.35 2.65
N LYS A 278 -19.14 13.61 2.02
CA LYS A 278 -19.12 13.35 0.57
C LYS A 278 -19.24 14.63 -0.23
N THR A 279 -20.08 15.56 0.22
CA THR A 279 -20.23 16.87 -0.41
C THR A 279 -18.93 17.66 -0.33
N GLU A 280 -18.33 17.75 0.86
CA GLU A 280 -17.08 18.49 1.08
C GLU A 280 -15.93 17.95 0.23
N ILE A 281 -15.69 16.63 0.26
CA ILE A 281 -14.59 16.04 -0.51
C ILE A 281 -14.83 16.14 -2.02
N THR A 282 -16.08 16.03 -2.48
CA THR A 282 -16.41 16.19 -3.91
C THR A 282 -16.21 17.62 -4.36
N MET A 283 -16.61 18.60 -3.55
CA MET A 283 -16.35 20.01 -3.82
C MET A 283 -14.85 20.28 -3.91
N GLN A 284 -14.07 19.72 -2.99
CA GLN A 284 -12.62 19.89 -3.01
C GLN A 284 -11.98 19.19 -4.21
N GLU A 285 -12.41 17.98 -4.56
CA GLU A 285 -11.94 17.28 -5.76
C GLU A 285 -12.19 18.12 -7.02
N ASN A 286 -13.37 18.73 -7.14
CA ASN A 286 -13.68 19.62 -8.27
C ASN A 286 -12.84 20.92 -8.31
N ARG A 287 -12.21 21.32 -7.19
CA ARG A 287 -11.23 22.42 -7.19
C ARG A 287 -9.86 21.95 -7.65
N TRP A 288 -9.52 20.70 -7.38
CA TRP A 288 -8.21 20.13 -7.71
C TRP A 288 -8.08 19.56 -9.10
N PHE A 289 -9.20 19.20 -9.73
CA PHE A 289 -9.18 18.57 -11.03
C PHE A 289 -10.12 19.25 -12.01
N ASN A 290 -9.58 19.53 -13.19
CA ASN A 290 -10.35 19.88 -14.37
C ASN A 290 -10.74 18.61 -15.10
N TYR A 291 -12.04 18.34 -15.15
CA TYR A 291 -12.61 17.24 -15.92
C TYR A 291 -12.98 17.71 -17.32
N ARG A 292 -12.46 17.05 -18.36
CA ARG A 292 -12.78 17.37 -19.76
C ARG A 292 -13.06 16.11 -20.55
N LEU A 293 -14.07 16.15 -21.41
CA LEU A 293 -14.32 15.08 -22.36
C LEU A 293 -13.42 15.29 -23.58
N ALA A 294 -12.62 14.29 -23.91
CA ALA A 294 -11.79 14.25 -25.12
C ALA A 294 -12.16 13.04 -25.97
N VAL A 295 -11.75 13.08 -27.23
CA VAL A 295 -11.90 11.95 -28.16
C VAL A 295 -10.58 11.22 -28.24
N ASP A 296 -10.57 9.91 -28.04
CA ASP A 296 -9.36 9.11 -28.24
C ASP A 296 -9.01 9.03 -29.73
N ILE A 297 -7.95 9.76 -30.11
CA ILE A 297 -7.44 9.81 -31.49
C ILE A 297 -6.37 8.71 -31.72
N GLN A 298 -5.87 8.03 -30.68
CA GLN A 298 -4.80 7.04 -30.84
C GLN A 298 -5.30 5.71 -31.44
N GLN A 299 -6.58 5.36 -31.24
CA GLN A 299 -7.21 4.24 -31.94
C GLN A 299 -7.39 4.48 -33.46
N LEU A 300 -7.36 5.73 -33.95
CA LEU A 300 -7.48 6.05 -35.37
C LEU A 300 -6.23 5.68 -36.20
N LYS A 301 -5.09 5.38 -35.57
CA LYS A 301 -3.86 4.98 -36.28
C LYS A 301 -3.68 3.47 -36.41
N ARG A 302 -4.59 2.68 -35.82
CA ARG A 302 -4.58 1.20 -35.88
C ARG A 302 -5.76 0.60 -36.65
N SER A 303 -6.60 1.44 -37.27
CA SER A 303 -7.71 1.03 -38.14
C SER A 303 -7.39 1.26 -39.61
#